data_AF-L1JF97-F1
#
_entry.id   AF-L1JF97-F1
#
_cell.length_a   1.000
_cell.length_b   1.000
_cell.length_c   1.000
_cell.angle_alpha   90.00
_cell.angle_beta   90.00
_cell.angle_gamma   90.00
#
_symmetry.space_group_name_H-M   'P 1'
#
loop_
_entity.id
_entity.type
_entity.pdbx_description
1 polymer ?
#
loop_
_entity_poly.entity_id
_entity_poly.type
_entity_poly.pdbx_seq_one_letter_code
_entity_poly.pdbx_strand_id
1 'polypeptide(L)'
;MGQRSANLAVAQKPWTCQSMGGGWRWGQFSRALPLSVLLPSLLDSSSTHECSPSTHVNKIVYFVCTSNTCRSPMAEVIAKRWLAERHQVEVEKLEEKTGWVVRSAGLTEDYEKAGSPASANSITAMKKVGITLANHSSKMLKGQDVEEALAIFCITARHRDWVLHMFPTAETKVRVLERDVEDPWHKDQVAYDVCASQLLEVVPRILAKEFSYLIEAETRGERVVGTEHRQDITFGLGL
;
A
#
# COMPACT_ATOMS: atom_id res chain seq x y z
N MET A 1 7.06 -24.28 59.22
CA MET A 1 8.54 -24.33 59.31
C MET A 1 9.12 -23.92 57.97
N GLY A 2 9.84 -22.78 57.93
CA GLY A 2 10.86 -22.38 56.94
C GLY A 2 10.48 -22.26 55.44
N GLN A 3 10.93 -21.30 54.64
CA GLN A 3 11.85 -20.16 54.76
C GLN A 3 11.46 -19.15 53.64
N ARG A 4 11.21 -17.87 53.95
CA ARG A 4 12.03 -16.69 53.62
C ARG A 4 12.66 -16.64 52.21
N SER A 5 12.08 -15.82 51.34
CA SER A 5 12.78 -15.22 50.19
C SER A 5 13.19 -13.78 50.54
N ALA A 6 14.45 -13.45 50.27
CA ALA A 6 15.05 -12.14 50.48
C ALA A 6 15.35 -11.45 49.13
N ASN A 7 15.02 -10.16 49.09
CA ASN A 7 15.66 -9.03 48.41
C ASN A 7 16.50 -9.25 47.13
N LEU A 8 16.26 -8.39 46.13
CA LEU A 8 17.27 -7.44 45.65
C LEU A 8 16.66 -6.41 44.69
N ALA A 9 16.79 -5.13 45.06
CA ALA A 9 16.58 -3.95 44.23
C ALA A 9 17.94 -3.28 44.05
N VAL A 10 18.31 -2.85 42.84
CA VAL A 10 19.36 -1.84 42.61
C VAL A 10 19.05 -1.04 41.34
N ALA A 11 19.21 0.28 41.47
CA ALA A 11 19.08 1.33 40.48
C ALA A 11 20.44 1.76 39.88
N GLN A 12 20.40 2.64 38.85
CA GLN A 12 21.35 3.71 38.45
C GLN A 12 21.53 3.72 36.91
N LYS A 13 21.09 4.75 36.17
CA LYS A 13 21.61 6.13 35.92
C LYS A 13 22.77 6.21 34.88
N PRO A 14 22.86 7.33 34.13
CA PRO A 14 23.32 7.36 32.74
C PRO A 14 24.81 7.65 32.56
N TRP A 15 25.34 7.22 31.41
CA TRP A 15 26.72 7.44 30.99
C TRP A 15 26.90 8.79 30.30
N THR A 16 27.75 9.62 30.90
CA THR A 16 28.45 10.75 30.28
C THR A 16 29.79 10.29 29.72
N CYS A 17 30.13 10.67 28.50
CA CYS A 17 31.45 10.45 27.91
C CYS A 17 32.30 11.72 28.06
N GLN A 18 33.39 11.62 28.82
CA GLN A 18 34.48 12.59 28.88
C GLN A 18 35.53 12.22 27.82
N SER A 19 36.01 13.20 27.05
CA SER A 19 37.30 13.11 26.37
C SER A 19 38.24 14.21 26.88
N MET A 20 39.43 13.76 27.28
CA MET A 20 40.67 14.47 27.59
C MET A 20 41.01 15.51 26.50
N GLY A 21 41.72 16.63 26.70
CA GLY A 21 42.71 17.01 27.70
C GLY A 21 44.02 17.42 26.99
N GLY A 22 44.41 18.70 27.09
CA GLY A 22 45.74 19.24 26.72
C GLY A 22 45.77 20.00 25.38
N GLY A 23 46.41 21.15 25.22
CA GLY A 23 47.29 21.95 26.08
C GLY A 23 47.80 23.12 25.23
N TRP A 24 47.91 24.30 25.85
CA TRP A 24 48.13 25.60 25.23
C TRP A 24 49.60 25.82 24.85
N ARG A 25 49.87 26.44 23.69
CA ARG A 25 51.17 27.05 23.39
C ARG A 25 50.98 28.43 22.76
N TRP A 26 51.46 29.44 23.48
CA TRP A 26 51.51 30.83 23.04
C TRP A 26 52.81 31.08 22.27
N GLY A 27 52.69 31.68 21.08
CA GLY A 27 53.78 32.16 20.23
C GLY A 27 53.47 33.59 19.78
N GLN A 28 54.50 34.43 19.82
CA GLN A 28 54.45 35.90 19.91
C GLN A 28 54.17 36.64 18.59
N PHE A 29 53.60 37.84 18.74
CA PHE A 29 53.79 39.10 17.99
C PHE A 29 54.12 39.06 16.48
N SER A 30 53.27 39.70 15.66
CA SER A 30 53.58 40.99 15.01
C SER A 30 52.44 41.53 14.13
N ARG A 31 52.52 42.84 13.87
CA ARG A 31 51.49 43.76 13.38
C ARG A 31 51.24 43.69 11.85
N ALA A 32 50.05 44.18 11.49
CA ALA A 32 49.72 45.05 10.35
C ALA A 32 49.29 44.46 8.96
N LEU A 33 48.00 44.70 8.66
CA LEU A 33 47.38 45.22 7.41
C LEU A 33 47.46 44.40 6.09
N PRO A 34 46.68 44.74 5.03
CA PRO A 34 45.22 44.89 4.94
C PRO A 34 44.60 44.12 3.72
N LEU A 35 43.27 44.22 3.59
CA LEU A 35 42.39 43.96 2.43
C LEU A 35 42.91 43.08 1.27
N SER A 36 42.29 41.92 1.08
CA SER A 36 41.84 41.49 -0.25
C SER A 36 40.65 40.54 -0.16
N VAL A 37 39.71 40.83 -1.05
CA VAL A 37 38.47 40.16 -1.42
C VAL A 37 38.67 38.65 -1.64
N LEU A 38 37.71 37.79 -1.26
CA LEU A 38 37.19 36.65 -2.06
C LEU A 38 36.19 35.77 -1.26
N LEU A 39 34.97 35.70 -1.81
CA LEU A 39 33.89 34.68 -1.75
C LEU A 39 33.29 34.14 -0.43
N PRO A 40 31.95 33.97 -0.38
CA PRO A 40 31.27 33.18 0.63
C PRO A 40 31.34 31.69 0.26
N SER A 41 32.05 30.88 1.05
CA SER A 41 31.90 29.42 1.02
C SER A 41 30.72 29.02 1.91
N LEU A 42 29.55 28.88 1.28
CA LEU A 42 28.43 28.08 1.79
C LEU A 42 28.93 26.65 2.02
N LEU A 43 29.16 26.29 3.28
CA LEU A 43 29.26 24.88 3.66
C LEU A 43 27.85 24.32 3.74
N ASP A 44 27.45 23.75 2.60
CA ASP A 44 26.37 22.79 2.45
C ASP A 44 26.59 21.62 3.41
N SER A 45 25.81 21.57 4.49
CA SER A 45 25.70 20.41 5.34
C SER A 45 24.82 19.38 4.64
N SER A 46 25.43 18.64 3.71
CA SER A 46 24.86 17.41 3.16
C SER A 46 24.86 16.34 4.25
N SER A 47 23.79 16.30 5.04
CA SER A 47 23.37 15.05 5.67
C SER A 47 22.97 14.11 4.55
N THR A 48 23.90 13.29 4.07
CA THR A 48 23.56 12.14 3.24
C THR A 48 22.82 11.15 4.13
N HIS A 49 21.51 11.36 4.29
CA HIS A 49 20.61 10.26 4.57
C HIS A 49 20.70 9.33 3.36
N GLU A 50 21.50 8.28 3.50
CA GLU A 50 21.46 7.12 2.61
C GLU A 50 20.08 6.49 2.77
N CYS A 51 19.11 7.04 2.04
CA CYS A 51 17.84 6.39 1.80
C CYS A 51 18.14 5.28 0.78
N SER A 52 18.38 4.07 1.28
CA SER A 52 18.46 2.89 0.41
C SER A 52 17.14 2.78 -0.35
N PRO A 53 17.10 2.91 -1.68
CA PRO A 53 15.86 2.76 -2.41
C PRO A 53 15.45 1.30 -2.37
N SER A 54 14.32 0.99 -1.72
CA SER A 54 13.58 -0.22 -2.02
C SER A 54 13.23 -0.17 -3.50
N THR A 55 13.90 -0.95 -4.33
CA THR A 55 13.83 -0.88 -5.80
C THR A 55 12.51 -1.39 -6.39
N HIS A 56 11.53 -1.69 -5.54
CA HIS A 56 10.21 -2.14 -5.94
C HIS A 56 9.20 -1.02 -5.76
N VAL A 57 8.69 -0.48 -6.87
CA VAL A 57 7.48 0.35 -6.87
C VAL A 57 6.31 -0.56 -6.50
N ASN A 58 5.60 -0.22 -5.42
CA ASN A 58 4.43 -0.97 -4.99
C ASN A 58 3.30 -0.85 -6.01
N LYS A 59 2.72 -1.98 -6.39
CA LYS A 59 1.55 -2.07 -7.27
C LYS A 59 0.30 -2.12 -6.39
N ILE A 60 -0.21 -0.94 -6.06
CA ILE A 60 -1.33 -0.80 -5.13
C ILE A 60 -2.66 -0.87 -5.88
N VAL A 61 -3.52 -1.82 -5.51
CA VAL A 61 -4.86 -1.96 -6.09
C VAL A 61 -5.93 -1.94 -5.01
N TYR A 62 -7.02 -1.21 -5.27
CA TYR A 62 -8.14 -1.08 -4.36
C TYR A 62 -9.40 -1.73 -4.92
N PHE A 63 -10.16 -2.42 -4.07
CA PHE A 63 -11.55 -2.83 -4.35
C PHE A 63 -12.52 -1.94 -3.57
N VAL A 64 -13.55 -1.41 -4.24
CA VAL A 64 -14.43 -0.40 -3.66
C VAL A 64 -15.90 -0.78 -3.75
N CYS A 65 -16.59 -0.74 -2.61
CA CYS A 65 -18.05 -0.86 -2.51
C CYS A 65 -18.63 0.24 -1.61
N THR A 66 -19.89 0.11 -1.20
CA THR A 66 -20.59 1.13 -0.40
C THR A 66 -19.93 1.40 0.96
N SER A 67 -19.85 0.41 1.85
CA SER A 67 -19.34 0.61 3.23
C SER A 67 -18.27 -0.38 3.67
N ASN A 68 -17.65 -1.10 2.72
CA ASN A 68 -16.49 -1.96 2.97
C ASN A 68 -16.67 -3.02 4.07
N THR A 69 -17.85 -3.63 4.17
CA THR A 69 -18.13 -4.75 5.10
C THR A 69 -18.56 -6.03 4.40
N CYS A 70 -18.97 -5.94 3.12
CA CYS A 70 -19.52 -7.08 2.37
C CYS A 70 -18.69 -7.39 1.11
N ARG A 71 -19.00 -6.73 -0.01
CA ARG A 71 -18.46 -7.06 -1.34
C ARG A 71 -16.96 -6.79 -1.51
N SER A 72 -16.48 -5.57 -1.19
CA SER A 72 -15.07 -5.22 -1.41
C SER A 72 -14.08 -5.97 -0.52
N PRO A 73 -14.37 -6.28 0.76
CA PRO A 73 -13.48 -7.14 1.56
C PRO A 73 -13.34 -8.55 1.01
N MET A 74 -14.45 -9.15 0.52
CA MET A 74 -14.40 -10.45 -0.14
C MET A 74 -13.54 -10.40 -1.41
N ALA A 75 -13.71 -9.34 -2.23
CA ALA A 75 -12.93 -9.15 -3.44
C ALA A 75 -11.41 -9.01 -3.15
N GLU A 76 -11.03 -8.28 -2.09
CA GLU A 76 -9.63 -8.13 -1.68
C GLU A 76 -8.97 -9.47 -1.38
N VAL A 77 -9.58 -10.29 -0.53
CA VAL A 77 -8.97 -11.58 -0.13
C VAL A 77 -8.95 -12.59 -1.29
N ILE A 78 -9.93 -12.53 -2.20
CA ILE A 78 -9.93 -13.33 -3.44
C ILE A 78 -8.78 -12.89 -4.35
N ALA A 79 -8.61 -11.58 -4.57
CA ALA A 79 -7.53 -11.03 -5.37
C ALA A 79 -6.15 -11.37 -4.81
N LYS A 80 -5.97 -11.25 -3.48
CA LYS A 80 -4.73 -11.64 -2.79
C LYS A 80 -4.40 -13.12 -3.03
N ARG A 81 -5.38 -14.01 -2.85
CA ARG A 81 -5.20 -15.44 -3.10
C ARG A 81 -4.81 -15.71 -4.55
N TRP A 82 -5.54 -15.12 -5.49
CA TRP A 82 -5.28 -15.33 -6.92
C TRP A 82 -3.89 -14.84 -7.34
N LEU A 83 -3.47 -13.64 -6.91
CA LEU A 83 -2.12 -13.13 -7.19
C LEU A 83 -1.05 -14.02 -6.55
N ALA A 84 -1.25 -14.45 -5.30
CA ALA A 84 -0.31 -15.34 -4.61
C ALA A 84 -0.13 -16.67 -5.36
N GLU A 85 -1.23 -17.26 -5.85
CA GLU A 85 -1.20 -18.47 -6.69
C GLU A 85 -0.45 -18.23 -8.01
N ARG A 86 -0.66 -17.08 -8.68
CA ARG A 86 0.05 -16.73 -9.92
C ARG A 86 1.55 -16.52 -9.73
N HIS A 87 1.96 -15.96 -8.60
CA HIS A 87 3.36 -15.74 -8.26
C HIS A 87 4.00 -16.90 -7.51
N GLN A 88 3.26 -17.98 -7.24
CA GLN A 88 3.73 -19.14 -6.47
C GLN A 88 4.30 -18.76 -5.09
N VAL A 89 3.62 -17.85 -4.40
CA VAL A 89 3.96 -17.39 -3.05
C VAL A 89 2.81 -17.61 -2.08
N GLU A 90 3.11 -17.61 -0.79
CA GLU A 90 2.09 -17.54 0.26
C GLU A 90 1.42 -16.16 0.24
N VAL A 91 0.12 -16.10 0.59
CA VAL A 91 -0.65 -14.84 0.59
C VAL A 91 -0.03 -13.80 1.51
N GLU A 92 0.50 -14.23 2.64
CA GLU A 92 1.17 -13.39 3.65
C GLU A 92 2.47 -12.78 3.13
N LYS A 93 3.12 -13.43 2.15
CA LYS A 93 4.38 -13.01 1.54
C LYS A 93 4.17 -12.32 0.19
N LEU A 94 2.93 -12.14 -0.25
CA LEU A 94 2.61 -11.55 -1.56
C LEU A 94 3.25 -10.17 -1.70
N GLU A 95 2.98 -9.28 -0.75
CA GLU A 95 3.45 -7.90 -0.77
C GLU A 95 4.98 -7.82 -0.76
N GLU A 96 5.63 -8.55 0.15
CA GLU A 96 7.09 -8.61 0.28
C GLU A 96 7.77 -9.14 -0.99
N LYS A 97 7.25 -10.24 -1.57
CA LYS A 97 7.92 -10.95 -2.67
C LYS A 97 7.60 -10.39 -4.05
N THR A 98 6.48 -9.71 -4.23
CA THR A 98 5.99 -9.30 -5.55
C THR A 98 5.75 -7.79 -5.67
N GLY A 99 5.67 -7.08 -4.54
CA GLY A 99 5.28 -5.67 -4.49
C GLY A 99 3.78 -5.43 -4.77
N TRP A 100 2.96 -6.48 -4.91
CA TRP A 100 1.50 -6.33 -5.04
C TRP A 100 0.87 -6.01 -3.69
N VAL A 101 0.21 -4.86 -3.62
CA VAL A 101 -0.50 -4.39 -2.43
C VAL A 101 -1.99 -4.33 -2.74
N VAL A 102 -2.74 -5.32 -2.29
CA VAL A 102 -4.21 -5.35 -2.48
C VAL A 102 -4.89 -4.82 -1.22
N ARG A 103 -5.82 -3.89 -1.39
CA ARG A 103 -6.62 -3.27 -0.33
C ARG A 103 -8.08 -3.16 -0.74
N SER A 104 -8.96 -2.91 0.23
CA SER A 104 -10.36 -2.56 -0.01
C SER A 104 -10.77 -1.33 0.77
N ALA A 105 -11.76 -0.62 0.23
CA ALA A 105 -12.30 0.59 0.83
C ALA A 105 -13.80 0.75 0.56
N GLY A 106 -14.41 1.68 1.30
CA GLY A 106 -15.80 2.07 1.26
C GLY A 106 -15.95 3.52 0.81
N LEU A 107 -17.09 3.86 0.24
CA LEU A 107 -17.43 5.20 -0.24
C LEU A 107 -18.23 6.01 0.78
N THR A 108 -18.92 5.34 1.69
CA THR A 108 -19.65 5.97 2.79
C THR A 108 -19.61 5.12 4.07
N GLU A 109 -19.65 5.80 5.21
CA GLU A 109 -19.84 5.20 6.53
C GLU A 109 -21.29 5.35 7.05
N ASP A 110 -22.22 5.85 6.23
CA ASP A 110 -23.62 6.10 6.62
C ASP A 110 -24.35 4.82 7.06
N TYR A 111 -23.94 3.67 6.53
CA TYR A 111 -24.56 2.36 6.80
C TYR A 111 -23.77 1.52 7.81
N GLU A 112 -22.45 1.63 7.78
CA GLU A 112 -21.52 0.90 8.64
C GLU A 112 -20.34 1.82 8.95
N LYS A 113 -19.98 1.93 10.23
CA LYS A 113 -18.90 2.81 10.66
C LYS A 113 -17.54 2.34 10.12
N ALA A 114 -16.62 3.27 9.92
CA ALA A 114 -15.21 2.92 9.73
C ALA A 114 -14.69 2.12 10.93
N GLY A 115 -13.86 1.12 10.66
CA GLY A 115 -13.36 0.18 11.64
C GLY A 115 -14.24 -1.06 11.87
N SER A 116 -15.48 -1.09 11.35
CA SER A 116 -16.38 -2.25 11.46
C SER A 116 -15.75 -3.52 10.88
N PRO A 117 -15.97 -4.69 11.49
CA PRO A 117 -15.54 -5.95 10.91
C PRO A 117 -16.32 -6.25 9.62
N ALA A 118 -15.83 -7.22 8.83
CA ALA A 118 -16.64 -7.78 7.75
C ALA A 118 -17.93 -8.39 8.31
N SER A 119 -19.01 -8.33 7.54
CA SER A 119 -20.28 -8.98 7.91
C SER A 119 -20.07 -10.46 8.21
N ALA A 120 -20.73 -10.97 9.25
CA ALA A 120 -20.65 -12.37 9.66
C ALA A 120 -20.98 -13.33 8.49
N ASN A 121 -21.92 -12.94 7.63
CA ASN A 121 -22.29 -13.74 6.47
C ASN A 121 -21.20 -13.74 5.38
N SER A 122 -20.48 -12.63 5.21
CA SER A 122 -19.30 -12.56 4.33
C SER A 122 -18.18 -13.45 4.85
N ILE A 123 -17.90 -13.41 6.16
CA ILE A 123 -16.89 -14.27 6.79
C ILE A 123 -17.26 -15.74 6.59
N THR A 124 -18.54 -16.08 6.80
CA THR A 124 -19.05 -17.44 6.60
C THR A 124 -18.94 -17.89 5.14
N ALA A 125 -19.32 -17.04 4.19
CA ALA A 125 -19.23 -17.34 2.76
C ALA A 125 -17.78 -17.58 2.32
N MET A 126 -16.84 -16.71 2.74
CA MET A 126 -15.43 -16.88 2.39
C MET A 126 -14.79 -18.10 3.06
N LYS A 127 -15.20 -18.42 4.30
CA LYS A 127 -14.73 -19.62 4.99
C LYS A 127 -15.11 -20.90 4.25
N LYS A 128 -16.28 -20.96 3.59
CA LYS A 128 -16.71 -22.12 2.78
C LYS A 128 -15.75 -22.42 1.62
N VAL A 129 -15.07 -21.39 1.11
CA VAL A 129 -14.08 -21.54 0.02
C VAL A 129 -12.62 -21.53 0.54
N GLY A 130 -12.45 -21.67 1.85
CA GLY A 130 -11.13 -21.79 2.49
C GLY A 130 -10.35 -20.48 2.55
N ILE A 131 -11.01 -19.32 2.50
CA ILE A 131 -10.36 -18.00 2.60
C ILE A 131 -10.81 -17.31 3.89
N THR A 132 -9.85 -16.80 4.67
CA THR A 132 -10.16 -16.05 5.89
C THR A 132 -10.45 -14.59 5.60
N LEU A 133 -11.48 -14.05 6.26
CA LEU A 133 -11.85 -12.63 6.24
C LEU A 133 -11.99 -12.06 7.66
N ALA A 134 -11.61 -12.83 8.68
CA ALA A 134 -11.89 -12.51 10.08
C ALA A 134 -11.14 -11.26 10.59
N ASN A 135 -9.99 -10.94 9.98
CA ASN A 135 -9.14 -9.82 10.39
C ASN A 135 -9.47 -8.51 9.64
N HIS A 136 -10.55 -8.49 8.85
CA HIS A 136 -10.96 -7.31 8.10
C HIS A 136 -11.45 -6.20 9.05
N SER A 137 -11.09 -4.96 8.72
CA SER A 137 -11.61 -3.76 9.38
C SER A 137 -11.88 -2.71 8.32
N SER A 138 -13.11 -2.19 8.29
CA SER A 138 -13.58 -1.30 7.23
C SER A 138 -12.78 0.01 7.19
N LYS A 139 -12.49 0.46 5.97
CA LYS A 139 -11.77 1.72 5.72
C LYS A 139 -12.49 2.54 4.66
N MET A 140 -12.43 3.85 4.82
CA MET A 140 -12.95 4.80 3.84
C MET A 140 -11.90 5.09 2.78
N LEU A 141 -12.32 5.20 1.52
CA LEU A 141 -11.46 5.60 0.42
C LEU A 141 -11.11 7.08 0.57
N LYS A 142 -9.82 7.40 0.58
CA LYS A 142 -9.29 8.76 0.72
C LYS A 142 -8.59 9.20 -0.57
N GLY A 143 -8.40 10.51 -0.72
CA GLY A 143 -7.69 11.07 -1.88
C GLY A 143 -6.26 10.53 -2.02
N GLN A 144 -5.54 10.35 -0.91
CA GLN A 144 -4.20 9.75 -0.91
C GLN A 144 -4.20 8.33 -1.45
N ASP A 145 -5.20 7.52 -1.08
CA ASP A 145 -5.37 6.15 -1.59
C ASP A 145 -5.57 6.15 -3.12
N VAL A 146 -6.30 7.15 -3.65
CA VAL A 146 -6.52 7.33 -5.09
C VAL A 146 -5.25 7.76 -5.81
N GLU A 147 -4.46 8.63 -5.20
CA GLU A 147 -3.19 9.12 -5.74
C GLU A 147 -2.15 8.00 -5.84
N GLU A 148 -2.04 7.13 -4.83
CA GLU A 148 -1.08 6.02 -4.81
C GLU A 148 -1.53 4.80 -5.63
N ALA A 149 -2.85 4.64 -5.85
CA ALA A 149 -3.38 3.47 -6.53
C ALA A 149 -2.86 3.34 -7.97
N LEU A 150 -2.45 2.14 -8.34
CA LEU A 150 -2.28 1.69 -9.72
C LEU A 150 -3.65 1.53 -10.39
N ALA A 151 -4.61 0.93 -9.69
CA ALA A 151 -5.98 0.76 -10.17
C ALA A 151 -7.00 0.68 -9.02
N ILE A 152 -8.22 1.13 -9.29
CA ILE A 152 -9.36 1.10 -8.36
C ILE A 152 -10.50 0.31 -9.01
N PHE A 153 -10.75 -0.89 -8.51
CA PHE A 153 -11.81 -1.79 -8.97
C PHE A 153 -13.12 -1.54 -8.23
N CYS A 154 -14.06 -0.93 -8.93
CA CYS A 154 -15.41 -0.68 -8.46
C CYS A 154 -16.28 -1.93 -8.67
N ILE A 155 -16.94 -2.38 -7.60
CA ILE A 155 -17.78 -3.59 -7.65
C ILE A 155 -18.99 -3.44 -8.60
N THR A 156 -19.44 -2.20 -8.85
CA THR A 156 -20.54 -1.91 -9.78
C THR A 156 -20.25 -0.63 -10.57
N ALA A 157 -20.94 -0.43 -11.69
CA ALA A 157 -20.88 0.82 -12.44
C ALA A 157 -21.30 2.04 -11.59
N ARG A 158 -22.30 1.88 -10.72
CA ARG A 158 -22.73 2.92 -9.78
C ARG A 158 -21.60 3.33 -8.82
N HIS A 159 -20.78 2.37 -8.36
CA HIS A 159 -19.63 2.69 -7.51
C HIS A 159 -18.56 3.47 -8.29
N ARG A 160 -18.32 3.16 -9.58
CA ARG A 160 -17.43 3.97 -10.42
C ARG A 160 -17.92 5.41 -10.49
N ASP A 161 -19.19 5.61 -10.83
CA ASP A 161 -19.73 6.96 -11.00
C ASP A 161 -19.62 7.76 -9.69
N TRP A 162 -19.82 7.10 -8.55
CA TRP A 162 -19.63 7.71 -7.24
C TRP A 162 -18.15 8.04 -6.95
N VAL A 163 -17.21 7.13 -7.25
CA VAL A 163 -15.77 7.41 -7.12
C VAL A 163 -15.37 8.60 -8.00
N LEU A 164 -15.81 8.66 -9.25
CA LEU A 164 -15.46 9.74 -10.17
C LEU A 164 -16.09 11.08 -9.76
N HIS A 165 -17.26 11.05 -9.13
CA HIS A 165 -17.86 12.24 -8.55
C HIS A 165 -17.06 12.79 -7.36
N MET A 166 -16.57 11.90 -6.48
CA MET A 166 -15.77 12.29 -5.31
C MET A 166 -14.32 12.65 -5.68
N PHE A 167 -13.74 11.92 -6.63
CA PHE A 167 -12.34 11.99 -7.03
C PHE A 167 -12.22 12.01 -8.57
N PRO A 168 -12.48 13.15 -9.23
CA PRO A 168 -12.42 13.24 -10.70
C PRO A 168 -11.06 12.85 -11.28
N THR A 169 -9.97 13.07 -10.53
CA THR A 169 -8.60 12.68 -10.93
C THR A 169 -8.39 11.17 -11.05
N ALA A 170 -9.34 10.35 -10.58
CA ALA A 170 -9.27 8.89 -10.63
C ALA A 170 -9.63 8.30 -11.99
N GLU A 171 -10.10 9.10 -12.96
CA GLU A 171 -10.67 8.64 -14.25
C GLU A 171 -9.81 7.59 -14.96
N THR A 172 -8.49 7.80 -15.01
CA THR A 172 -7.56 6.89 -15.69
C THR A 172 -7.28 5.60 -14.92
N LYS A 173 -7.58 5.56 -13.62
CA LYS A 173 -7.27 4.47 -12.68
C LYS A 173 -8.49 3.62 -12.31
N VAL A 174 -9.70 4.16 -12.45
CA VAL A 174 -10.92 3.43 -12.08
C VAL A 174 -11.25 2.38 -13.14
N ARG A 175 -11.60 1.19 -12.68
CA ARG A 175 -12.10 0.07 -13.48
C ARG A 175 -13.37 -0.46 -12.84
N VAL A 176 -14.26 -1.03 -13.64
CA VAL A 176 -15.44 -1.76 -13.15
C VAL A 176 -15.19 -3.25 -13.39
N LEU A 177 -15.69 -4.09 -12.50
CA LEU A 177 -15.73 -5.53 -12.73
C LEU A 177 -16.49 -5.84 -14.04
N GLU A 178 -16.25 -7.01 -14.63
CA GLU A 178 -16.86 -7.40 -15.91
C GLU A 178 -18.39 -7.36 -15.90
N ARG A 179 -18.99 -7.56 -14.72
CA ARG A 179 -20.41 -7.37 -14.44
C ARG A 179 -20.58 -6.84 -13.02
N ASP A 180 -21.71 -6.19 -12.79
CA ASP A 180 -22.11 -5.76 -11.46
C ASP A 180 -22.36 -6.98 -10.56
N VAL A 181 -21.80 -6.95 -9.35
CA VAL A 181 -22.04 -7.97 -8.33
C VAL A 181 -23.18 -7.52 -7.44
N GLU A 182 -24.16 -8.42 -7.26
CA GLU A 182 -25.36 -8.14 -6.48
C GLU A 182 -25.03 -7.80 -5.03
N ASP A 183 -25.76 -6.83 -4.47
CA ASP A 183 -25.57 -6.47 -3.07
C ASP A 183 -26.25 -7.48 -2.14
N PRO A 184 -25.50 -8.17 -1.25
CA PRO A 184 -26.08 -9.10 -0.29
C PRO A 184 -26.55 -8.42 1.00
N TRP A 185 -26.34 -7.11 1.16
CA TRP A 185 -26.67 -6.41 2.41
C TRP A 185 -28.15 -6.57 2.79
N HIS A 186 -28.42 -6.84 4.08
CA HIS A 186 -29.75 -7.18 4.63
C HIS A 186 -30.43 -8.44 4.05
N LYS A 187 -29.69 -9.30 3.34
CA LYS A 187 -30.20 -10.59 2.84
C LYS A 187 -29.68 -11.77 3.67
N ASP A 188 -30.19 -12.96 3.36
CA ASP A 188 -29.81 -14.21 4.01
C ASP A 188 -28.42 -14.71 3.58
N GLN A 189 -27.95 -15.78 4.21
CA GLN A 189 -26.63 -16.36 3.90
C GLN A 189 -26.51 -16.83 2.44
N VAL A 190 -27.61 -17.26 1.81
CA VAL A 190 -27.62 -17.71 0.42
C VAL A 190 -27.22 -16.57 -0.52
N ALA A 191 -27.76 -15.36 -0.30
CA ALA A 191 -27.36 -14.19 -1.06
C ALA A 191 -25.87 -13.86 -0.92
N TYR A 192 -25.29 -14.03 0.28
CA TYR A 192 -23.85 -13.85 0.50
C TYR A 192 -23.01 -14.91 -0.21
N ASP A 193 -23.46 -16.17 -0.23
CA ASP A 193 -22.79 -17.25 -0.95
C ASP A 193 -22.80 -17.03 -2.48
N VAL A 194 -23.93 -16.55 -3.01
CA VAL A 194 -24.06 -16.14 -4.42
C VAL A 194 -23.12 -14.97 -4.73
N CYS A 195 -23.10 -13.95 -3.88
CA CYS A 195 -22.19 -12.81 -4.02
C CYS A 195 -20.72 -13.27 -4.03
N ALA A 196 -20.32 -14.15 -3.10
CA ALA A 196 -18.96 -14.69 -3.06
C ALA A 196 -18.63 -15.49 -4.34
N SER A 197 -19.57 -16.29 -4.82
CA SER A 197 -19.44 -17.06 -6.07
C SER A 197 -19.26 -16.15 -7.28
N GLN A 198 -20.03 -15.07 -7.37
CA GLN A 198 -19.87 -14.06 -8.42
C GLN A 198 -18.48 -13.42 -8.37
N LEU A 199 -18.00 -13.06 -7.17
CA LEU A 199 -16.66 -12.45 -6.98
C LEU A 199 -15.52 -13.40 -7.33
N LEU A 200 -15.63 -14.68 -6.96
CA LEU A 200 -14.65 -15.72 -7.31
C LEU A 200 -14.50 -15.90 -8.82
N GLU A 201 -15.56 -15.61 -9.59
CA GLU A 201 -15.50 -15.63 -11.05
C GLU A 201 -14.88 -14.35 -11.62
N VAL A 202 -15.40 -13.18 -11.23
CA VAL A 202 -15.09 -11.92 -11.94
C VAL A 202 -13.77 -11.28 -11.52
N VAL A 203 -13.35 -11.45 -10.26
CA VAL A 203 -12.12 -10.81 -9.74
C VAL A 203 -10.87 -11.37 -10.41
N PRO A 204 -10.68 -12.70 -10.51
CA PRO A 204 -9.57 -13.26 -11.29
C PRO A 204 -9.54 -12.82 -12.75
N ARG A 205 -10.70 -12.73 -13.40
CA ARG A 205 -10.78 -12.37 -14.82
C ARG A 205 -10.37 -10.93 -15.08
N ILE A 206 -10.87 -9.98 -14.27
CA ILE A 206 -10.51 -8.58 -14.45
C ILE A 206 -9.02 -8.35 -14.15
N LEU A 207 -8.47 -9.01 -13.13
CA LEU A 207 -7.03 -8.91 -12.83
C LEU A 207 -6.18 -9.49 -13.95
N ALA A 208 -6.56 -10.65 -14.50
CA ALA A 208 -5.89 -11.22 -15.66
C ALA A 208 -5.97 -10.29 -16.87
N LYS A 209 -7.13 -9.67 -17.12
CA LYS A 209 -7.32 -8.75 -18.23
C LYS A 209 -6.45 -7.50 -18.09
N GLU A 210 -6.48 -6.84 -16.93
CA GLU A 210 -5.77 -5.56 -16.73
C GLU A 210 -4.26 -5.75 -16.53
N PHE A 211 -3.83 -6.88 -15.96
CA PHE A 211 -2.45 -7.08 -15.52
C PHE A 211 -1.75 -8.32 -16.09
N SER A 212 -2.33 -9.00 -17.09
CA SER A 212 -1.70 -10.16 -17.77
C SER A 212 -0.23 -9.92 -18.09
N TYR A 213 0.08 -8.81 -18.77
CA TYR A 213 1.44 -8.47 -19.15
C TYR A 213 2.38 -8.32 -17.95
N LEU A 214 1.94 -7.62 -16.89
CA LEU A 214 2.76 -7.42 -15.68
C LEU A 214 3.04 -8.75 -14.98
N ILE A 215 2.00 -9.56 -14.80
CA ILE A 215 2.09 -10.86 -14.13
C ILE A 215 2.96 -11.84 -14.94
N GLU A 216 2.80 -11.86 -16.27
CA GLU A 216 3.59 -12.73 -17.16
C GLU A 216 5.06 -12.32 -17.23
N ALA A 217 5.36 -11.02 -17.22
CA ALA A 217 6.74 -10.54 -17.17
C ALA A 217 7.41 -10.89 -15.83
N GLU A 218 6.69 -10.68 -14.72
CA GLU A 218 7.16 -11.00 -13.37
C GLU A 218 7.42 -12.50 -13.17
N THR A 219 6.51 -13.36 -13.66
CA THR A 219 6.67 -14.82 -13.57
C THR A 219 7.79 -15.37 -14.46
N ARG A 220 8.17 -14.66 -15.53
CA ARG A 220 9.35 -14.97 -16.36
C ARG A 220 10.67 -14.46 -15.77
N GLY A 221 10.63 -13.69 -14.67
CA GLY A 221 11.82 -13.05 -14.10
C GLY A 221 12.32 -11.86 -14.92
N GLU A 222 11.49 -11.31 -15.81
CA GLU A 222 11.82 -10.11 -16.56
C GLU A 222 11.59 -8.89 -15.66
N ARG A 223 12.62 -8.04 -15.47
CA ARG A 223 12.44 -6.76 -14.75
C ARG A 223 11.55 -5.85 -15.60
N VAL A 224 10.31 -5.66 -15.19
CA VAL A 224 9.43 -4.62 -15.74
C VAL A 224 9.96 -3.28 -15.26
N VAL A 225 10.74 -2.60 -16.10
CA VAL A 225 11.11 -1.19 -15.87
C VAL A 225 9.84 -0.37 -16.10
N GLY A 226 9.46 0.43 -15.09
CA GLY A 226 8.26 1.23 -15.11
C GLY A 226 8.16 2.07 -16.38
N THR A 227 6.97 2.10 -16.98
CA THR A 227 6.70 2.93 -18.15
C THR A 227 6.75 4.40 -17.76
N GLU A 228 7.91 5.04 -17.94
CA GLU A 228 7.97 6.49 -18.02
C GLU A 228 7.20 6.97 -19.27
N HIS A 229 6.60 8.14 -19.12
CA HIS A 229 5.80 8.86 -20.10
C HIS A 229 6.21 8.64 -21.55
N ARG A 230 5.25 8.17 -22.37
CA ARG A 230 5.32 8.19 -23.82
C ARG A 230 5.27 9.65 -24.30
N GLN A 231 6.43 10.29 -24.47
CA GLN A 231 6.57 11.51 -25.26
C GLN A 231 7.06 11.15 -26.68
N ASP A 232 6.23 11.56 -27.64
CA ASP A 232 6.54 11.96 -29.02
C ASP A 232 7.53 11.12 -29.84
N ILE A 233 6.96 10.30 -30.73
CA ILE A 233 7.62 9.92 -31.99
C ILE A 233 6.91 10.69 -33.10
N THR A 234 7.38 11.91 -33.38
CA THR A 234 7.09 12.60 -34.63
C THR A 234 7.93 11.93 -35.72
N PHE A 235 7.29 11.10 -36.55
CA PHE A 235 7.90 10.60 -37.78
C PHE A 235 8.15 11.78 -38.73
N GLY A 236 9.41 12.16 -38.89
CA GLY A 236 9.85 12.99 -40.00
C GLY A 236 9.75 12.19 -41.30
N LEU A 237 8.72 12.47 -42.09
CA LEU A 237 8.68 12.10 -43.50
C LEU A 237 9.54 13.11 -44.26
N GLY A 238 10.79 12.70 -44.54
CA GLY A 238 11.57 13.27 -45.62
C GLY A 238 11.36 12.45 -46.88
N LEU A 239 10.70 13.03 -47.88
CA LEU A 239 10.97 12.95 -49.32
C LEU A 239 9.98 13.86 -50.06
#